data_AF-A0A954EQ16-F1
#
_entry.id   AF-A0A954EQ16-F1
#
_cell.length_a   1.000
_cell.length_b   1.000
_cell.length_c   1.000
_cell.angle_alpha   90.00
_cell.angle_beta   90.00
_cell.angle_gamma   90.00
#
_symmetry.space_group_name_H-M   'P 1'
#
loop_
_entity.id
_entity.type
_entity.pdbx_description
1 polymer ?
#
loop_
_entity_poly.entity_id
_entity_poly.type
_entity_poly.pdbx_seq_one_letter_code
_entity_poly.pdbx_strand_id
1 'polypeptide(L)'
;MIVDNVLNSRVPEGPIQDKWDNCKRDLKLVAPNNRRKFTVLVVGTGLAGASAAASLAEQGYNVKTFCYQDSARRAHSIAAQGGINAAKNYPNDGDSTWRLFYDTVKGGDFR
;
A
#
# COMPACT_ATOMS: atom_id res chain seq x y z
N MET A 1 -18.88 32.68 -6.76
CA MET A 1 -17.43 32.42 -6.63
C MET A 1 -17.24 30.92 -6.54
N ILE A 2 -16.80 30.28 -7.63
CA ILE A 2 -16.33 28.90 -7.58
C ILE A 2 -14.90 28.98 -7.02
N VAL A 3 -14.67 28.38 -5.86
CA VAL A 3 -13.33 28.21 -5.33
C VAL A 3 -12.76 27.04 -6.13
N ASP A 4 -11.81 27.31 -7.04
CA ASP A 4 -11.05 26.26 -7.71
C ASP A 4 -10.26 25.50 -6.65
N ASN A 5 -10.87 24.43 -6.15
CA ASN A 5 -10.32 23.61 -5.09
C ASN A 5 -9.25 22.69 -5.71
N VAL A 6 -8.07 23.26 -5.97
CA VAL A 6 -6.92 22.51 -6.49
C VAL A 6 -6.61 21.40 -5.49
N LEU A 7 -6.84 20.15 -5.90
CA LEU A 7 -6.59 18.99 -5.07
C LEU A 7 -5.10 18.85 -4.81
N ASN A 8 -4.69 18.96 -3.55
CA ASN A 8 -3.32 18.70 -3.15
C ASN A 8 -3.05 17.19 -3.13
N SER A 9 -2.32 16.70 -4.14
CA SER A 9 -1.96 15.29 -4.29
C SER A 9 -0.89 14.79 -3.30
N ARG A 10 -0.22 15.69 -2.56
CA ARG A 10 0.86 15.39 -1.59
C ARG A 10 1.95 14.47 -2.16
N VAL A 11 2.23 14.60 -3.45
CA VAL A 11 3.30 13.85 -4.11
C VAL A 11 4.65 14.30 -3.52
N PRO A 12 5.52 13.37 -3.11
CA PRO A 12 6.86 13.72 -2.62
C PRO A 12 7.64 14.52 -3.65
N GLU A 13 8.41 15.50 -3.17
CA GLU A 13 9.24 16.35 -4.01
C GLU A 13 10.43 15.58 -4.61
N GLY A 14 10.98 16.14 -5.68
CA GLY A 14 12.18 15.63 -6.35
C GLY A 14 11.92 14.69 -7.55
N PRO A 15 13.01 14.23 -8.19
CA PRO A 15 12.96 13.28 -9.30
C PRO A 15 12.27 11.96 -8.92
N ILE A 16 11.64 11.28 -9.89
CA ILE A 16 10.84 10.07 -9.63
C ILE A 16 11.61 8.97 -8.89
N GLN A 17 12.90 8.81 -9.20
CA GLN A 17 13.77 7.83 -8.54
C GLN A 17 13.96 8.10 -7.04
N ASP A 18 13.87 9.36 -6.63
CA ASP A 18 14.13 9.79 -5.24
C ASP A 18 12.84 9.94 -4.43
N LYS A 19 11.67 9.99 -5.09
CA LYS A 19 10.38 10.30 -4.43
C LYS A 19 10.06 9.36 -3.27
N TRP A 20 10.30 8.05 -3.44
CA TRP A 20 10.02 7.09 -2.37
C TRP A 20 10.98 7.22 -1.18
N ASP A 21 12.25 7.51 -1.44
CA ASP A 21 13.23 7.73 -0.38
C ASP A 21 12.98 9.04 0.37
N ASN A 22 12.62 10.11 -0.34
CA ASN A 22 12.18 11.37 0.25
C ASN A 22 10.92 11.16 1.11
N CYS A 23 9.92 10.44 0.59
CA CYS A 23 8.72 10.09 1.35
C CYS A 23 9.06 9.41 2.68
N LYS A 24 9.85 8.33 2.63
CA LYS A 24 10.26 7.58 3.84
C LYS A 24 11.00 8.45 4.85
N ARG A 25 11.88 9.34 4.38
CA ARG A 25 12.65 10.25 5.23
C ARG A 25 11.74 11.22 5.99
N ASP A 26 10.69 11.70 5.34
CA ASP A 26 9.83 12.76 5.89
C ASP A 26 8.66 12.20 6.72
N LEU A 27 8.47 10.86 6.76
CA LEU A 27 7.46 10.20 7.57
C LEU A 27 7.76 10.30 9.07
N LYS A 28 6.74 10.70 9.83
CA LYS A 28 6.79 10.72 11.30
C LYS A 28 6.68 9.29 11.84
N LEU A 29 7.76 8.78 12.41
CA LEU A 29 7.80 7.43 12.96
C LEU A 29 7.17 7.35 14.36
N VAL A 30 6.49 6.23 14.63
CA VAL A 30 5.94 5.92 15.95
C VAL A 30 6.91 4.99 16.69
N ALA A 31 7.41 5.44 17.84
CA ALA A 31 8.26 4.63 18.69
C ALA A 31 7.54 3.34 19.16
N PRO A 32 8.22 2.18 19.24
CA PRO A 32 7.59 0.91 19.61
C PRO A 32 6.74 0.96 20.89
N ASN A 33 7.26 1.61 21.94
CA ASN A 33 6.57 1.76 23.23
C ASN A 33 5.26 2.57 23.14
N ASN A 34 5.09 3.38 22.10
CA ASN A 34 3.91 4.21 21.90
C ASN A 34 2.84 3.55 21.03
N ARG A 35 3.13 2.43 20.33
CA ARG A 35 2.20 1.84 19.34
C ARG A 35 0.84 1.45 19.95
N ARG A 36 0.83 0.92 21.18
CA ARG A 36 -0.39 0.55 21.93
C ARG A 36 -1.30 1.74 22.26
N LYS A 37 -0.77 2.97 22.23
CA LYS A 37 -1.56 4.19 22.47
C LYS A 37 -2.43 4.56 21.26
N PHE A 38 -2.12 4.02 20.09
CA PHE A 38 -2.84 4.29 18.85
C PHE A 38 -3.82 3.16 18.55
N THR A 39 -5.05 3.54 18.19
CA THR A 39 -6.05 2.62 17.66
C THR A 39 -6.16 2.82 16.16
N VAL A 40 -5.95 1.77 15.38
CA VAL A 40 -6.06 1.77 13.92
C VAL A 40 -7.38 1.13 13.54
N LEU A 41 -8.19 1.86 12.78
CA LEU A 41 -9.43 1.35 12.19
C LEU A 41 -9.13 0.94 10.75
N VAL A 42 -9.30 -0.34 10.45
CA VAL A 42 -9.15 -0.88 9.10
C VAL A 42 -10.54 -1.15 8.54
N VAL A 43 -10.92 -0.40 7.51
CA VAL A 43 -12.21 -0.53 6.82
C VAL A 43 -12.00 -1.33 5.54
N GLY A 44 -12.51 -2.56 5.53
CA GLY A 44 -12.32 -3.55 4.48
C GLY A 44 -11.47 -4.73 4.95
N THR A 45 -11.92 -5.95 4.67
CA THR A 45 -11.25 -7.21 5.05
C THR A 45 -10.78 -8.02 3.85
N GLY A 46 -10.64 -7.40 2.68
CA GLY A 46 -9.97 -8.00 1.53
C GLY A 46 -8.46 -8.15 1.75
N LEU A 47 -7.73 -8.66 0.76
CA LEU A 47 -6.29 -8.93 0.87
C LEU A 47 -5.50 -7.76 1.49
N ALA A 48 -5.67 -6.53 0.98
CA ALA A 48 -4.97 -5.36 1.52
C ALA A 48 -5.32 -5.06 2.99
N GLY A 49 -6.61 -5.06 3.33
CA GLY A 49 -7.07 -4.74 4.68
C GLY A 49 -6.69 -5.81 5.71
N ALA A 50 -6.85 -7.08 5.35
CA ALA A 50 -6.44 -8.21 6.20
C ALA A 50 -4.92 -8.20 6.44
N SER A 51 -4.11 -8.02 5.39
CA SER A 51 -2.65 -7.92 5.51
C SER A 51 -2.23 -6.71 6.37
N ALA A 52 -2.80 -5.54 6.14
CA ALA A 52 -2.52 -4.35 6.94
C ALA A 52 -2.88 -4.55 8.42
N ALA A 53 -4.07 -5.11 8.69
CA ALA A 53 -4.53 -5.37 10.04
C ALA A 53 -3.61 -6.35 10.79
N ALA A 54 -3.23 -7.46 10.14
CA ALA A 54 -2.34 -8.46 10.72
C ALA A 54 -0.95 -7.86 11.02
N SER A 55 -0.32 -7.20 10.06
CA SER A 55 1.01 -6.62 10.24
C SER A 55 1.04 -5.51 11.31
N LEU A 56 0.00 -4.67 11.38
CA LEU A 56 -0.07 -3.63 12.42
C LEU A 56 -0.36 -4.22 13.80
N ALA A 57 -1.22 -5.24 13.89
CA ALA A 57 -1.46 -5.93 15.15
C ALA A 57 -0.19 -6.62 15.66
N GLU A 58 0.57 -7.29 14.78
CA GLU A 58 1.87 -7.89 15.09
C GLU A 58 2.89 -6.86 15.60
N GLN A 59 2.87 -5.65 15.05
CA GLN A 59 3.71 -4.54 15.53
C GLN A 59 3.28 -3.97 16.89
N GLY A 60 2.12 -4.36 17.44
CA GLY A 60 1.64 -3.96 18.76
C GLY A 60 0.66 -2.78 18.76
N TYR A 61 0.05 -2.45 17.61
CA TYR A 61 -1.04 -1.48 17.55
C TYR A 61 -2.37 -2.11 18.00
N ASN A 62 -3.28 -1.28 18.52
CA ASN A 62 -4.66 -1.71 18.75
C ASN A 62 -5.45 -1.63 17.44
N VAL A 63 -5.74 -2.76 16.80
CA VAL A 63 -6.38 -2.77 15.47
C VAL A 63 -7.84 -3.22 15.58
N LYS A 64 -8.74 -2.44 14.98
CA LYS A 64 -10.16 -2.81 14.80
C LYS A 64 -10.47 -2.91 13.31
N THR A 65 -10.93 -4.07 12.87
CA THR A 65 -11.27 -4.33 11.46
C THR A 65 -12.78 -4.33 11.27
N PHE A 66 -13.25 -3.68 10.21
CA PHE A 66 -14.66 -3.61 9.85
C PHE A 66 -14.84 -4.07 8.40
N CYS A 67 -15.90 -4.83 8.13
CA CYS A 67 -16.32 -5.17 6.78
C CYS A 67 -17.82 -4.96 6.64
N TYR A 68 -18.25 -4.57 5.44
CA TYR A 68 -19.67 -4.47 5.12
C TYR A 68 -20.30 -5.84 4.86
N GLN A 69 -19.49 -6.79 4.39
CA GLN A 69 -19.94 -8.13 4.03
C GLN A 69 -20.30 -8.95 5.28
N ASP A 70 -21.26 -9.88 5.13
CA ASP A 70 -21.66 -10.85 6.17
C ASP A 70 -20.50 -11.69 6.72
N SER A 71 -19.41 -11.80 5.97
CA SER A 71 -18.19 -12.46 6.41
C SER A 71 -16.97 -11.77 5.83
N ALA A 72 -15.93 -11.65 6.66
CA ALA A 72 -14.64 -11.10 6.26
C ALA A 72 -14.02 -11.80 5.04
N ARG A 73 -14.39 -13.06 4.77
CA ARG A 73 -13.90 -13.87 3.65
C ARG A 73 -14.60 -13.59 2.32
N ARG A 74 -15.65 -12.78 2.27
CA ARG A 74 -16.40 -12.46 1.04
C ARG A 74 -15.95 -11.17 0.35
N ALA A 75 -14.77 -10.65 0.69
CA ALA A 75 -14.19 -9.57 -0.09
C ALA A 75 -13.88 -10.04 -1.52
N HIS A 76 -14.07 -9.16 -2.51
CA HIS A 76 -13.91 -9.51 -3.93
C HIS A 76 -12.53 -10.08 -4.29
N SER A 77 -11.52 -9.82 -3.46
CA SER A 77 -10.19 -10.40 -3.61
C SER A 77 -10.15 -11.93 -3.62
N ILE A 78 -11.18 -12.63 -3.11
CA ILE A 78 -11.30 -14.09 -3.22
C ILE A 78 -11.52 -14.58 -4.65
N ALA A 79 -12.05 -13.72 -5.52
CA ALA A 79 -12.35 -14.05 -6.92
C ALA A 79 -11.15 -13.85 -7.85
N ALA A 80 -9.98 -13.42 -7.34
CA ALA A 80 -8.77 -13.28 -8.14
C ALA A 80 -8.28 -14.66 -8.64
N GLN A 81 -7.90 -14.75 -9.92
CA GLN A 81 -7.55 -16.02 -10.56
C GLN A 81 -6.12 -16.09 -11.08
N GLY A 82 -5.60 -15.02 -11.70
CA GLY A 82 -4.33 -15.05 -12.41
C GLY A 82 -3.12 -15.27 -11.51
N GLY A 83 -2.78 -14.28 -10.69
CA GLY A 83 -1.61 -14.34 -9.80
C GLY A 83 -1.14 -12.96 -9.35
N ILE A 84 0.03 -12.93 -8.72
CA ILE A 84 0.71 -11.71 -8.26
C ILE A 84 2.06 -11.62 -8.99
N ASN A 85 2.27 -10.54 -9.73
CA ASN A 85 3.55 -10.25 -10.39
C ASN A 85 4.61 -9.89 -9.34
N ALA A 86 5.81 -10.46 -9.47
CA ALA A 86 6.94 -10.15 -8.59
C ALA A 86 8.26 -10.35 -9.33
N ALA A 87 9.21 -9.45 -9.09
CA ALA A 87 10.55 -9.55 -9.67
C ALA A 87 11.39 -10.62 -8.95
N LYS A 88 11.15 -11.91 -9.26
CA LYS A 88 11.78 -13.05 -8.57
C LYS A 88 13.11 -13.46 -9.19
N ASN A 89 13.34 -13.13 -10.46
CA ASN A 89 14.55 -13.46 -11.21
C ASN A 89 14.93 -14.94 -11.10
N TYR A 90 14.06 -15.83 -11.59
CA TYR A 90 14.43 -17.25 -11.72
C TYR A 90 15.62 -17.40 -12.69
N PRO A 91 16.37 -18.51 -12.61
CA PRO A 91 17.53 -18.71 -13.49
C PRO A 91 17.16 -18.51 -14.96
N ASN A 92 17.87 -17.59 -15.61
CA ASN A 92 17.70 -17.19 -17.01
C ASN A 92 16.48 -16.29 -17.34
N ASP A 93 15.73 -15.78 -16.36
CA ASP A 93 14.63 -14.82 -16.62
C ASP A 93 15.14 -13.41 -16.93
N GLY A 94 16.30 -13.03 -16.36
CA GLY A 94 16.84 -11.67 -16.47
C GLY A 94 15.88 -10.61 -15.90
N ASP A 95 15.15 -10.97 -14.85
CA ASP A 95 14.13 -10.12 -14.25
C ASP A 95 14.75 -9.10 -13.29
N SER A 96 14.13 -7.93 -13.17
CA SER A 96 14.60 -6.87 -12.30
C SER A 96 13.45 -6.00 -11.79
N THR A 97 13.67 -5.40 -10.63
CA THR A 97 12.75 -4.40 -10.06
C THR A 97 12.53 -3.23 -11.02
N TRP A 98 13.56 -2.83 -11.76
CA TRP A 98 13.47 -1.78 -12.77
C TRP A 98 12.53 -2.15 -13.92
N ARG A 99 12.62 -3.39 -14.43
CA ARG A 99 11.74 -3.86 -15.51
C ARG A 99 10.28 -3.86 -15.08
N LEU A 100 10.00 -4.43 -13.90
CA LEU A 100 8.66 -4.41 -13.31
C LEU A 100 8.13 -2.98 -13.13
N PHE A 101 8.97 -2.06 -12.66
CA PHE A 101 8.62 -0.65 -12.50
C PHE A 101 8.29 0.01 -13.85
N TYR A 102 9.19 -0.11 -14.84
CA TYR A 102 9.01 0.48 -16.16
C TYR A 102 7.76 -0.03 -16.86
N ASP A 103 7.53 -1.35 -16.84
CA ASP A 103 6.34 -1.96 -17.44
C ASP A 103 5.04 -1.51 -16.74
N THR A 104 5.10 -1.27 -15.43
CA THR A 104 3.96 -0.72 -14.65
C THR A 104 3.66 0.72 -15.05
N VAL A 105 4.67 1.59 -15.16
CA VAL A 105 4.50 2.99 -15.56
C VAL A 105 3.97 3.07 -16.99
N LYS A 106 4.57 2.31 -17.91
CA LYS A 106 4.13 2.26 -19.31
C LYS A 106 2.71 1.70 -19.43
N GLY A 107 2.39 0.62 -18.71
CA GLY A 107 1.07 0.01 -18.70
C GLY A 107 -0.01 0.91 -18.09
N GLY A 108 0.37 1.79 -17.17
CA GLY A 108 -0.49 2.83 -16.57
C GLY A 108 -0.65 4.09 -17.41
N ASP A 109 -0.17 4.11 -18.66
CA ASP A 109 -0.21 5.27 -19.55
C ASP A 109 0.50 6.51 -18.99
N PHE A 110 1.61 6.29 -18.26
CA PHE A 110 2.46 7.33 -17.66
C PHE A 110 1.73 8.31 -16.71
N ARG A 111 0.58 7.90 -16.17
CA ARG A 111 -0.20 8.69 -15.21
C ARG A 111 0.09 8.36 -13.75
#